data_AF-A0A9N9X4W7-F1
#
_entry.id   AF-A0A9N9X4W7-F1
#
_cell.length_a   1.000
_cell.length_b   1.000
_cell.length_c   1.000
_cell.angle_alpha   90.00
_cell.angle_beta   90.00
_cell.angle_gamma   90.00
#
_symmetry.space_group_name_H-M   'P 1'
#
loop_
_entity.id
_entity.type
_entity.pdbx_description
1 polymer ?
#
loop_
_entity_poly.entity_id
_entity_poly.type
_entity_poly.pdbx_seq_one_letter_code
_entity_poly.pdbx_strand_id
1 'polypeptide(L)'
;MPEVCATCNSPVTRTNQGISCDGPCEKTFHFKCTKIPVAYQDIPAGTGLTWVCDKCKHGRNDSKLNKLLVSLASIQEDLKDVKTKQTEVSDSLNFYGGKIDDFGKRMDNFQKTMNSVQGVQQDVQQLKKECDNLRAEIESMHQQQRMENIEISGLPEKNNENLKSIMQNNRLVEDELTYELQIQGLPIENNVAENGTALRRVSEMER
;
A
#
# COMPACT_ATOMS: atom_id res chain seq x y z
N MET A 1 -50.45 20.14 57.79
CA MET A 1 -51.75 19.45 57.88
C MET A 1 -51.60 18.28 58.85
N PRO A 2 -52.59 17.96 59.69
CA PRO A 2 -52.50 16.79 60.56
C PRO A 2 -52.44 15.52 59.71
N GLU A 3 -51.54 14.60 60.03
CA GLU A 3 -51.53 13.28 59.40
C GLU A 3 -52.83 12.54 59.73
N VAL A 4 -53.45 11.91 58.72
CA VAL A 4 -54.68 11.15 58.87
C VAL A 4 -54.41 9.67 58.61
N CYS A 5 -55.06 8.81 59.40
CA CYS A 5 -54.94 7.36 59.24
C CYS A 5 -55.61 6.91 57.95
N ALA A 6 -54.86 6.22 57.08
CA ALA A 6 -55.37 5.77 55.79
C ALA A 6 -56.40 4.62 55.84
N THR A 7 -56.70 4.07 57.03
CA THR A 7 -57.75 3.06 57.22
C THR A 7 -59.06 3.67 57.67
N CYS A 8 -59.04 4.60 58.64
CA CYS A 8 -60.25 5.15 59.25
C CYS A 8 -60.46 6.66 59.00
N ASN A 9 -59.55 7.30 58.25
CA ASN A 9 -59.54 8.73 57.91
C ASN A 9 -59.57 9.69 59.13
N SER A 10 -59.31 9.19 60.33
CA SER A 10 -59.25 9.99 61.55
C SER A 10 -57.82 10.50 61.79
N PRO A 11 -57.64 11.66 62.44
CA PRO A 11 -56.32 12.24 62.68
C PRO A 11 -55.43 11.33 63.54
N VAL A 12 -54.15 11.26 63.21
CA VAL A 12 -53.09 10.62 64.00
C VAL A 12 -52.60 11.66 65.00
N THR A 13 -52.78 11.37 66.29
CA THR A 13 -52.50 12.30 67.39
C THR A 13 -51.56 11.65 68.39
N ARG A 14 -51.06 12.43 69.37
CA ARG A 14 -50.19 11.90 70.43
C ARG A 14 -50.86 10.81 71.27
N THR A 15 -52.19 10.85 71.41
CA THR A 15 -53.00 9.86 72.14
C THR A 15 -53.43 8.68 71.28
N ASN A 16 -53.46 8.86 69.97
CA ASN A 16 -53.77 7.81 69.00
C ASN A 16 -52.63 7.72 67.98
N GLN A 17 -51.52 7.16 68.45
CA GLN A 17 -50.28 7.06 67.69
C GLN A 17 -50.45 6.20 66.44
N GLY A 18 -49.61 6.45 65.46
CA GLY A 18 -49.60 5.74 64.20
C GLY A 18 -48.18 5.45 63.71
N ILE A 19 -48.12 4.62 62.68
CA ILE A 19 -46.90 4.22 62.00
C ILE A 19 -47.03 4.53 60.50
N SER A 20 -45.94 5.00 59.92
CA SER A 20 -45.86 5.26 58.48
C SER A 20 -45.45 3.98 57.77
N CYS A 21 -46.10 3.70 56.63
CA CYS A 21 -45.76 2.56 55.79
C CYS A 21 -44.55 2.89 54.91
N ASP A 22 -43.46 2.13 55.05
CA ASP A 22 -42.25 2.22 54.19
C ASP A 22 -42.43 1.55 52.82
N GLY A 23 -43.68 1.25 52.45
CA GLY A 23 -44.08 0.83 51.12
C GLY A 23 -44.41 2.02 50.21
N PRO A 24 -44.67 1.78 48.91
CA PRO A 24 -44.90 2.84 47.93
C PRO A 24 -46.14 3.73 48.19
N CYS A 25 -46.96 3.44 49.20
CA CYS A 25 -48.09 4.28 49.55
C CYS A 25 -47.73 5.42 50.51
N GLU A 26 -46.64 5.29 51.29
CA GLU A 26 -46.15 6.30 52.25
C GLU A 26 -47.22 6.86 53.20
N LYS A 27 -48.30 6.10 53.44
CA LYS A 27 -49.41 6.55 54.29
C LYS A 27 -49.17 6.19 55.76
N THR A 28 -49.70 7.02 56.65
CA THR A 28 -49.73 6.77 58.10
C THR A 28 -50.99 6.01 58.50
N PHE A 29 -50.85 5.10 59.47
CA PHE A 29 -51.94 4.28 59.97
C PHE A 29 -51.90 4.21 61.50
N HIS A 30 -53.05 4.24 62.17
CA HIS A 30 -53.10 4.00 63.62
C HIS A 30 -52.65 2.57 63.94
N PHE A 31 -51.95 2.38 65.06
CA PHE A 31 -51.56 1.05 65.53
C PHE A 31 -52.75 0.09 65.69
N LYS A 32 -53.89 0.62 66.15
CA LYS A 32 -55.14 -0.15 66.29
C LYS A 32 -55.73 -0.57 64.94
N CYS A 33 -55.47 0.19 63.89
CA CYS A 33 -56.01 -0.06 62.55
C CYS A 33 -55.16 -1.06 61.73
N THR A 34 -53.97 -1.41 62.19
CA THR A 34 -52.99 -2.19 61.41
C THR A 34 -52.68 -3.57 61.97
N LYS A 35 -53.37 -4.01 63.04
CA LYS A 35 -53.15 -5.31 63.72
C LYS A 35 -51.66 -5.58 64.02
N ILE A 36 -50.90 -4.52 64.28
CA ILE A 36 -49.46 -4.62 64.51
C ILE A 36 -49.22 -5.17 65.93
N PRO A 37 -48.31 -6.15 66.11
CA PRO A 37 -47.92 -6.62 67.43
C PRO A 37 -47.38 -5.47 68.30
N VAL A 38 -47.67 -5.49 69.59
CA VAL A 38 -47.26 -4.43 70.54
C VAL A 38 -45.74 -4.16 70.50
N ALA A 39 -44.93 -5.17 70.19
CA ALA A 39 -43.49 -5.06 70.00
C ALA A 39 -43.04 -4.00 68.97
N TYR A 40 -43.90 -3.59 68.03
CA TYR A 40 -43.60 -2.55 67.05
C TYR A 40 -44.03 -1.13 67.50
N GLN A 41 -44.78 -1.01 68.59
CA GLN A 41 -45.21 0.29 69.14
C GLN A 41 -44.07 1.00 69.89
N ASP A 42 -43.09 0.24 70.37
CA ASP A 42 -41.94 0.72 71.16
C ASP A 42 -40.64 0.81 70.34
N ILE A 43 -40.70 0.70 69.01
CA ILE A 43 -39.50 0.75 68.17
C ILE A 43 -38.91 2.18 68.19
N PRO A 44 -37.69 2.37 68.73
CA PRO A 44 -37.04 3.68 68.68
C PRO A 44 -36.73 4.08 67.24
N ALA A 45 -36.84 5.39 66.96
CA ALA A 45 -36.35 5.95 65.71
C ALA A 45 -34.86 5.59 65.52
N GLY A 46 -34.50 4.98 64.39
CA GLY A 46 -33.12 4.64 64.05
C GLY A 46 -32.71 3.17 64.15
N THR A 47 -33.63 2.25 64.49
CA THR A 47 -33.34 0.80 64.57
C THR A 47 -33.32 0.06 63.22
N GLY A 48 -33.64 0.73 62.12
CA GLY A 48 -33.67 0.13 60.77
C GLY A 48 -34.82 -0.86 60.53
N LEU A 49 -35.70 -1.05 61.51
CA LEU A 49 -36.90 -1.88 61.37
C LEU A 49 -37.97 -1.10 60.61
N THR A 50 -38.27 -1.56 59.38
CA THR A 50 -39.29 -0.96 58.50
C THR A 50 -40.61 -1.71 58.60
N TRP A 51 -41.74 -1.00 58.64
CA TRP A 51 -43.07 -1.62 58.57
C TRP A 51 -43.77 -1.30 57.24
N VAL A 52 -44.51 -2.29 56.73
CA VAL A 52 -45.20 -2.18 55.44
C VAL A 52 -46.64 -2.66 55.62
N CYS A 53 -47.61 -1.87 55.17
CA CYS A 53 -49.02 -2.23 55.25
C CYS A 53 -49.34 -3.46 54.39
N ASP A 54 -50.40 -4.19 54.71
CA ASP A 54 -50.77 -5.42 53.99
C ASP A 54 -50.95 -5.22 52.48
N LYS A 55 -51.46 -4.05 52.05
CA LYS A 55 -51.60 -3.72 50.63
C LYS A 55 -50.23 -3.64 49.93
N CYS A 56 -49.25 -3.03 50.59
CA CYS A 56 -47.90 -2.91 50.06
C CYS A 56 -47.09 -4.19 50.25
N LYS A 57 -47.42 -5.03 51.24
CA LYS A 57 -46.76 -6.32 51.50
C LYS A 57 -46.95 -7.31 50.36
N HIS A 58 -48.14 -7.35 49.76
CA HIS A 58 -48.46 -8.25 48.64
C HIS A 58 -48.06 -7.69 47.25
N GLY A 59 -47.79 -6.39 47.13
CA GLY A 59 -47.44 -5.74 45.85
C GLY A 59 -45.94 -5.54 45.59
N ARG A 60 -45.05 -5.99 46.48
CA ARG A 60 -43.60 -5.69 46.39
C ARG A 60 -42.82 -6.52 45.37
N ASN A 61 -43.29 -7.71 45.00
CA ASN A 61 -42.50 -8.64 44.18
C ASN A 61 -42.69 -8.43 42.67
N ASP A 62 -43.89 -8.05 42.22
CA ASP A 62 -44.20 -8.02 40.78
C ASP A 62 -43.57 -6.83 40.05
N SER A 63 -43.47 -5.65 40.67
CA SER A 63 -42.96 -4.46 39.94
C SER A 63 -41.45 -4.47 39.70
N LYS A 64 -40.65 -5.02 40.63
CA LYS A 64 -39.20 -5.14 40.46
C LYS A 64 -38.85 -6.28 39.50
N LEU A 65 -39.54 -7.41 39.60
CA LEU A 65 -39.34 -8.54 38.70
C LEU A 65 -39.69 -8.17 37.25
N ASN A 66 -40.82 -7.49 37.04
CA ASN A 66 -41.21 -7.02 35.71
C ASN A 66 -40.22 -6.01 35.12
N LYS A 67 -39.66 -5.10 35.93
CA LYS A 67 -38.61 -4.18 35.47
C LYS A 67 -37.34 -4.93 35.03
N LEU A 68 -36.93 -5.95 35.79
CA LEU A 68 -35.78 -6.78 35.44
C LEU A 68 -36.02 -7.57 34.15
N LEU A 69 -37.23 -8.11 33.97
CA LEU A 69 -37.63 -8.80 32.73
C LEU A 69 -37.55 -7.89 31.50
N VAL A 70 -38.03 -6.65 31.61
CA VAL A 70 -37.93 -5.65 30.54
C VAL A 70 -36.47 -5.31 30.23
N SER A 71 -35.64 -5.10 31.26
CA SER A 71 -34.21 -4.83 31.07
C SER A 71 -33.46 -6.01 30.44
N LEU A 72 -33.77 -7.25 30.83
CA LEU A 72 -33.18 -8.45 30.22
C LEU A 72 -33.57 -8.58 28.75
N ALA A 73 -34.84 -8.31 28.40
CA ALA A 73 -35.28 -8.31 27.00
C ALA A 73 -34.56 -7.25 26.17
N SER A 74 -34.34 -6.05 26.73
CA SER A 74 -33.55 -5.00 26.07
C SER A 74 -32.11 -5.44 25.82
N ILE A 75 -31.45 -6.01 26.84
CA ILE A 75 -30.07 -6.50 26.72
C ILE A 75 -29.98 -7.63 25.69
N GLN A 76 -30.98 -8.52 25.63
CA GLN A 76 -31.02 -9.57 24.62
C GLN A 76 -31.08 -9.01 23.20
N GLU A 77 -31.81 -7.91 23.00
CA GLU A 77 -31.89 -7.26 21.70
C GLU A 77 -30.58 -6.53 21.36
N ASP A 78 -30.00 -5.82 22.32
CA ASP A 78 -28.69 -5.18 22.17
C ASP A 78 -27.60 -6.22 21.83
N LEU A 79 -27.64 -7.40 22.46
CA LEU A 79 -26.71 -8.50 22.17
C LEU A 79 -26.87 -9.05 20.75
N LYS A 80 -28.10 -9.10 20.22
CA LYS A 80 -28.31 -9.49 18.82
C LYS A 80 -27.76 -8.44 17.87
N ASP A 81 -28.02 -7.15 18.13
CA ASP A 81 -27.50 -6.05 17.31
C ASP A 81 -25.96 -6.03 17.30
N VAL A 82 -25.34 -6.16 18.47
CA VAL A 82 -23.88 -6.27 18.60
C VAL A 82 -23.35 -7.47 17.81
N LYS A 83 -24.02 -8.63 17.88
CA LYS A 83 -23.61 -9.82 17.13
C LYS A 83 -23.69 -9.59 15.62
N THR A 84 -24.74 -8.93 15.13
CA THR A 84 -24.90 -8.58 13.71
C THR A 84 -23.78 -7.64 13.26
N LYS A 85 -23.52 -6.57 14.00
CA LYS A 85 -22.43 -5.63 13.70
C LYS A 85 -21.06 -6.32 13.76
N GLN A 86 -20.87 -7.24 14.71
CA GLN A 86 -19.64 -8.05 14.79
C GLN A 86 -19.45 -8.89 13.52
N THR A 87 -20.51 -9.53 13.01
CA THR A 87 -20.43 -10.30 11.77
C THR A 87 -20.11 -9.40 10.56
N GLU A 88 -20.75 -8.23 10.45
CA GLU A 88 -20.48 -7.28 9.36
C GLU A 88 -19.03 -6.77 9.36
N VAL A 89 -18.48 -6.48 10.54
CA VAL A 89 -17.07 -6.10 10.69
C VAL A 89 -16.15 -7.26 10.31
N SER A 90 -16.48 -8.49 10.73
CA SER A 90 -15.71 -9.68 10.38
C SER A 90 -15.69 -9.92 8.87
N ASP A 91 -16.82 -9.76 8.20
CA ASP A 91 -16.93 -9.91 6.74
C ASP A 91 -16.14 -8.82 6.01
N SER A 92 -16.20 -7.59 6.51
CA SER A 92 -15.40 -6.48 5.99
C SER A 92 -13.90 -6.77 6.12
N LEU A 93 -13.44 -7.25 7.28
CA LEU A 93 -12.04 -7.62 7.50
C LEU A 93 -11.59 -8.75 6.57
N ASN A 94 -12.42 -9.77 6.37
CA ASN A 94 -12.13 -10.86 5.44
C ASN A 94 -12.02 -10.35 4.00
N PHE A 95 -12.93 -9.46 3.58
CA PHE A 95 -12.89 -8.83 2.26
C PHE A 95 -11.60 -8.02 2.06
N TYR A 96 -11.24 -7.19 3.02
CA TYR A 96 -10.00 -6.40 2.95
C TYR A 96 -8.76 -7.28 3.04
N GLY A 97 -8.78 -8.37 3.80
CA GLY A 97 -7.72 -9.37 3.82
C GLY A 97 -7.44 -9.91 2.41
N GLY A 98 -8.49 -10.31 1.69
CA GLY A 98 -8.35 -10.74 0.28
C GLY A 98 -7.81 -9.65 -0.65
N LYS A 99 -8.21 -8.38 -0.45
CA LYS A 99 -7.65 -7.25 -1.22
C LYS A 99 -6.17 -7.00 -0.94
N ILE A 100 -5.74 -7.19 0.31
CA ILE A 100 -4.33 -7.08 0.71
C ILE A 100 -3.53 -8.22 0.06
N ASP A 101 -4.04 -9.45 0.05
CA ASP A 101 -3.38 -10.58 -0.61
C ASP A 101 -3.23 -10.37 -2.12
N ASP A 102 -4.27 -9.87 -2.78
CA ASP A 102 -4.23 -9.54 -4.21
C ASP A 102 -3.22 -8.42 -4.48
N PHE A 103 -3.13 -7.43 -3.60
CA PHE A 103 -2.11 -6.39 -3.68
C PHE A 103 -0.71 -6.97 -3.51
N GLY A 104 -0.51 -7.90 -2.57
CA GLY A 104 0.74 -8.63 -2.38
C GLY A 104 1.18 -9.36 -3.66
N LYS A 105 0.27 -10.12 -4.30
CA LYS A 105 0.55 -10.80 -5.57
C LYS A 105 0.93 -9.83 -6.70
N ARG A 106 0.26 -8.68 -6.78
CA ARG A 106 0.60 -7.64 -7.78
C ARG A 106 1.99 -7.05 -7.51
N MET A 107 2.34 -6.84 -6.24
CA MET A 107 3.66 -6.36 -5.84
C MET A 107 4.76 -7.38 -6.19
N ASP A 108 4.54 -8.67 -5.93
CA ASP A 108 5.49 -9.73 -6.30
C ASP A 108 5.72 -9.78 -7.81
N ASN A 109 4.66 -9.65 -8.60
CA ASN A 109 4.76 -9.59 -10.06
C ASN A 109 5.49 -8.32 -10.52
N PHE A 110 5.18 -7.19 -9.90
CA PHE A 110 5.88 -5.93 -10.18
C PHE A 110 7.38 -6.05 -9.90
N GLN A 111 7.77 -6.67 -8.77
CA GLN A 111 9.17 -6.91 -8.43
C GLN A 111 9.86 -7.80 -9.46
N LYS A 112 9.20 -8.86 -9.95
CA LYS A 112 9.73 -9.73 -11.01
C LYS A 112 9.98 -8.94 -12.29
N THR A 113 9.01 -8.15 -12.74
CA THR A 113 9.15 -7.30 -13.92
C THR A 113 10.29 -6.29 -13.74
N MET A 114 10.41 -5.68 -12.56
CA MET A 114 11.48 -4.73 -12.25
C MET A 114 12.87 -5.39 -12.37
N ASN A 115 13.03 -6.60 -11.84
CA ASN A 115 14.28 -7.34 -11.97
C ASN A 115 14.61 -7.66 -13.43
N SER A 116 13.61 -8.03 -14.24
CA SER A 116 13.81 -8.24 -15.68
C SER A 116 14.23 -6.95 -16.41
N VAL A 117 13.61 -5.82 -16.08
CA VAL A 117 13.98 -4.50 -16.65
C VAL A 117 15.42 -4.14 -16.30
N GLN A 118 15.85 -4.40 -15.06
CA GLN A 118 17.24 -4.20 -14.65
C GLN A 118 18.21 -5.08 -15.45
N GLY A 119 17.84 -6.34 -15.71
CA GLY A 119 18.63 -7.24 -16.57
C GLY A 119 18.79 -6.68 -17.98
N VAL A 120 17.69 -6.28 -18.61
CA VAL A 120 17.72 -5.65 -19.95
C VAL A 120 18.55 -4.38 -19.96
N GLN A 121 18.51 -3.57 -18.91
CA GLN A 121 19.34 -2.38 -18.79
C GLN A 121 20.84 -2.72 -18.77
N GLN A 122 21.23 -3.79 -18.07
CA GLN A 122 22.61 -4.28 -18.05
C GLN A 122 23.05 -4.76 -19.43
N ASP A 123 22.21 -5.54 -20.11
CA ASP A 123 22.48 -6.03 -21.47
C ASP A 123 22.66 -4.86 -22.45
N VAL A 124 21.80 -3.84 -22.39
CA VAL A 124 21.92 -2.63 -23.23
C VAL A 124 23.24 -1.89 -22.95
N GLN A 125 23.68 -1.81 -21.71
CA GLN A 125 24.97 -1.19 -21.37
C GLN A 125 26.15 -2.00 -21.89
N GLN A 126 26.08 -3.33 -21.78
CA GLN A 126 27.11 -4.23 -22.32
C GLN A 126 27.19 -4.13 -23.84
N LEU A 127 26.06 -4.22 -24.54
CA LEU A 127 26.01 -4.10 -26.01
C LEU A 127 26.56 -2.77 -26.51
N LYS A 128 26.26 -1.67 -25.81
CA LYS A 128 26.84 -0.35 -26.14
C LYS A 128 28.36 -0.38 -26.07
N LYS A 129 28.92 -0.95 -24.99
CA LYS A 129 30.38 -1.09 -24.82
C LYS A 129 31.00 -1.95 -25.92
N GLU A 130 30.35 -3.05 -26.29
CA GLU A 130 30.81 -3.92 -27.38
C GLU A 130 30.78 -3.18 -28.73
N CYS A 131 29.73 -2.41 -29.02
CA CYS A 131 29.67 -1.56 -30.21
C CYS A 131 30.80 -0.52 -30.24
N ASP A 132 31.08 0.13 -29.11
CA ASP A 132 32.15 1.14 -29.03
C ASP A 132 33.54 0.50 -29.23
N ASN A 133 33.77 -0.69 -28.67
CA ASN A 133 35.00 -1.45 -28.88
C ASN A 133 35.19 -1.85 -30.36
N LEU A 134 34.15 -2.41 -30.99
CA LEU A 134 34.20 -2.81 -32.39
C LEU A 134 34.43 -1.61 -33.32
N ARG A 135 33.83 -0.45 -33.01
CA ARG A 135 34.10 0.80 -33.75
C ARG A 135 35.55 1.22 -33.64
N ALA A 136 36.14 1.14 -32.45
CA ALA A 136 37.55 1.45 -32.24
C ALA A 136 38.48 0.48 -32.99
N GLU A 137 38.14 -0.81 -33.03
CA GLU A 137 38.89 -1.82 -33.78
C GLU A 137 38.83 -1.58 -35.29
N ILE A 138 37.65 -1.28 -35.84
CA ILE A 138 37.49 -0.90 -37.26
C ILE A 138 38.34 0.32 -37.60
N GLU A 139 38.31 1.36 -36.77
CA GLU A 139 39.11 2.56 -36.98
C GLU A 139 40.62 2.25 -36.95
N SER A 140 41.06 1.41 -36.01
CA SER A 140 42.45 0.96 -35.94
C SER A 140 42.86 0.19 -37.22
N MET A 141 42.00 -0.71 -37.71
CA MET A 141 42.27 -1.44 -38.95
C MET A 141 42.34 -0.51 -40.17
N HIS A 142 41.43 0.47 -40.26
CA HIS A 142 41.46 1.46 -41.33
C HIS A 142 42.74 2.31 -41.30
N GLN A 143 43.20 2.68 -40.10
CA GLN A 143 44.47 3.40 -39.96
C GLN A 143 45.66 2.53 -40.37
N GLN A 144 45.68 1.26 -39.96
CA GLN A 144 46.71 0.30 -40.34
C GLN A 144 46.77 0.10 -41.86
N GLN A 145 45.63 -0.09 -42.53
CA GLN A 145 45.55 -0.20 -43.99
C GLN A 145 46.06 1.06 -44.71
N ARG A 146 45.85 2.24 -44.14
CA ARG A 146 46.38 3.49 -44.72
C ARG A 146 47.87 3.67 -44.51
N MET A 147 48.46 3.07 -43.47
CA MET A 147 49.92 3.12 -43.27
C MET A 147 50.70 2.40 -44.38
N GLU A 148 50.06 1.48 -45.09
CA GLU A 148 50.63 0.78 -46.24
C GLU A 148 50.49 1.59 -47.55
N ASN A 149 49.72 2.68 -47.54
CA ASN A 149 49.50 3.52 -48.72
C ASN A 149 50.43 4.73 -48.72
N ILE A 150 51.00 5.05 -49.88
CA ILE A 150 51.78 6.28 -50.10
C ILE A 150 50.89 7.29 -50.82
N GLU A 151 50.67 8.46 -50.19
CA GLU A 151 49.99 9.58 -50.83
C GLU A 151 51.01 10.48 -51.55
N ILE A 152 50.81 10.70 -52.85
CA ILE A 152 51.67 11.56 -53.66
C ILE A 152 50.87 12.80 -54.05
N SER A 153 51.17 13.92 -53.41
CA SER A 153 50.52 15.22 -53.66
C SER A 153 51.40 16.14 -54.50
N GLY A 154 50.79 17.10 -55.19
CA GLY A 154 51.52 18.13 -55.95
C GLY A 154 51.87 17.75 -57.40
N LEU A 155 51.30 16.66 -57.93
CA LEU A 155 51.40 16.33 -59.35
C LEU A 155 50.46 17.24 -60.16
N PRO A 156 50.93 17.86 -61.25
CA PRO A 156 50.07 18.64 -62.15
C PRO A 156 49.15 17.70 -62.93
N GLU A 157 47.83 17.93 -62.88
CA GLU A 157 46.85 17.15 -63.64
C GLU A 157 46.86 17.51 -65.14
N LYS A 158 46.85 16.49 -66.00
CA LYS A 158 46.57 16.63 -67.44
C LYS A 158 45.54 15.61 -67.90
N ASN A 159 44.82 15.96 -68.96
CA ASN A 159 43.86 15.04 -69.57
C ASN A 159 44.58 13.85 -70.24
N ASN A 160 44.02 12.65 -70.10
CA ASN A 160 44.57 11.41 -70.65
C ASN A 160 45.96 11.01 -70.09
N GLU A 161 46.22 11.31 -68.82
CA GLU A 161 47.43 10.86 -68.14
C GLU A 161 47.43 9.36 -67.85
N ASN A 162 48.62 8.76 -67.92
CA ASN A 162 48.85 7.38 -67.53
C ASN A 162 49.70 7.39 -66.24
N LEU A 163 49.03 7.22 -65.10
CA LEU A 163 49.66 7.26 -63.77
C LEU A 163 50.82 6.27 -63.62
N LYS A 164 50.72 5.08 -64.23
CA LYS A 164 51.79 4.08 -64.21
C LYS A 164 53.06 4.58 -64.89
N SER A 165 52.90 5.23 -66.04
CA SER A 165 54.03 5.84 -66.76
C SER A 165 54.61 7.04 -66.02
N ILE A 166 53.79 7.82 -65.31
CA ILE A 166 54.26 8.94 -64.48
C ILE A 166 55.07 8.43 -63.28
N MET A 167 54.64 7.35 -62.63
CA MET A 167 55.41 6.70 -61.56
C MET A 167 56.74 6.15 -62.06
N GLN A 168 56.74 5.46 -63.20
CA GLN A 168 57.95 4.87 -63.81
C GLN A 168 58.93 5.91 -64.36
N ASN A 169 58.45 7.05 -64.85
CA ASN A 169 59.32 8.10 -65.42
C ASN A 169 59.89 9.06 -64.37
N ASN A 170 59.30 9.11 -63.16
CA ASN A 170 59.87 9.88 -62.04
C ASN A 170 61.04 9.11 -61.41
N ARG A 171 62.21 9.16 -62.06
CA ARG A 171 63.47 8.53 -61.60
C ARG A 171 63.88 8.85 -60.15
N LEU A 172 63.42 9.97 -59.58
CA LEU A 172 63.66 10.33 -58.18
C LEU A 172 62.95 9.38 -57.20
N VAL A 173 61.84 8.76 -57.61
CA VAL A 173 61.09 7.77 -56.83
C VAL A 173 61.78 6.41 -56.88
N GLU A 174 62.37 6.04 -58.03
CA GLU A 174 63.08 4.77 -58.18
C GLU A 174 64.39 4.71 -57.38
N ASP A 175 65.23 5.75 -57.37
CA ASP A 175 66.53 5.66 -56.69
C ASP A 175 66.44 5.69 -55.15
N GLU A 176 65.37 6.25 -54.57
CA GLU A 176 65.20 6.40 -53.11
C GLU A 176 64.29 5.32 -52.49
N LEU A 177 63.23 4.85 -53.18
CA LEU A 177 62.35 3.78 -52.68
C LEU A 177 62.89 2.36 -52.95
N THR A 178 63.71 2.16 -53.98
CA THR A 178 64.26 0.82 -54.30
C THR A 178 65.23 0.33 -53.24
N TYR A 179 65.88 1.24 -52.50
CA TYR A 179 66.78 0.87 -51.40
C TYR A 179 66.02 0.38 -50.15
N GLU A 180 64.86 0.94 -49.82
CA GLU A 180 64.10 0.58 -48.61
C GLU A 180 63.17 -0.62 -48.81
N LEU A 181 62.49 -0.74 -49.95
CA LEU A 181 61.54 -1.83 -50.20
C LEU A 181 62.20 -3.21 -50.31
N GLN A 182 63.47 -3.25 -50.75
CA GLN A 182 64.25 -4.48 -50.88
C GLN A 182 64.74 -5.03 -49.52
N ILE A 183 64.71 -4.21 -48.46
CA ILE A 183 65.04 -4.61 -47.07
C ILE A 183 63.83 -5.25 -46.37
N GLN A 184 62.59 -4.90 -46.75
CA GLN A 184 61.38 -5.32 -46.02
C GLN A 184 60.57 -6.46 -46.67
N GLY A 185 60.89 -6.87 -47.91
CA GLY A 185 60.32 -8.09 -48.52
C GLY A 185 58.81 -8.06 -48.82
N LEU A 186 58.23 -6.88 -49.03
CA LEU A 186 56.79 -6.74 -49.28
C LEU A 186 56.42 -7.00 -50.76
N PRO A 187 55.37 -7.80 -51.04
CA PRO A 187 54.86 -8.00 -52.40
C PRO A 187 54.09 -6.76 -52.90
N ILE A 188 54.38 -6.34 -54.13
CA ILE A 188 53.66 -5.27 -54.82
C ILE A 188 52.48 -5.89 -55.59
N GLU A 189 51.28 -5.83 -55.03
CA GLU A 189 50.04 -6.21 -55.73
C GLU A 189 49.26 -4.99 -56.20
N ASN A 190 49.01 -4.90 -57.52
CA ASN A 190 48.18 -3.88 -58.15
C ASN A 190 46.71 -4.34 -58.17
N ASN A 191 45.97 -4.11 -57.09
CA ASN A 191 44.51 -4.31 -57.09
C ASN A 191 43.79 -2.98 -57.30
N VAL A 192 43.78 -2.50 -58.55
CA VAL A 192 42.77 -1.52 -58.99
C VAL A 192 41.48 -2.29 -59.20
N ALA A 193 40.58 -2.24 -58.21
CA ALA A 193 39.25 -2.81 -58.36
C ALA A 193 38.49 -2.07 -59.48
N GLU A 194 38.38 -2.72 -60.64
CA GLU A 194 37.30 -2.50 -61.60
C GLU A 194 35.97 -2.84 -60.91
N ASN A 195 35.43 -1.94 -60.10
CA ASN A 195 34.03 -2.00 -59.71
C ASN A 195 33.49 -0.58 -59.59
N GLY A 196 32.87 -0.13 -60.68
CA GLY A 196 31.93 0.97 -60.63
C GLY A 196 30.81 0.64 -59.65
N THR A 197 30.72 1.38 -58.57
CA THR A 197 29.44 1.55 -57.87
C THR A 197 29.37 2.97 -57.35
N ALA A 198 28.51 3.74 -58.00
CA ALA A 198 28.17 5.10 -57.62
C ALA A 198 27.75 5.14 -56.14
N LEU A 199 28.46 5.91 -55.33
CA LEU A 199 27.99 6.40 -54.04
C LEU A 199 26.79 7.33 -54.28
N ARG A 200 25.61 6.74 -54.43
CA ARG A 200 24.33 7.43 -54.30
C ARG A 200 24.17 7.83 -52.84
N ARG A 201 24.07 9.15 -52.60
CA ARG A 201 23.65 9.75 -51.34
C ARG A 201 22.46 8.98 -50.76
N VAL A 202 22.61 8.44 -49.56
CA VAL A 202 21.47 8.13 -48.68
C VAL A 202 21.34 9.32 -47.75
N SER A 203 20.58 10.31 -48.19
CA SER A 203 20.02 11.37 -47.36
C SER A 203 18.52 11.39 -47.61
N GLU A 204 17.81 10.37 -47.11
CA GLU A 204 16.36 10.32 -47.02
C GLU A 204 15.95 9.06 -46.25
N MET A 205 15.85 9.16 -44.91
CA MET A 205 15.00 8.32 -44.07
C MET A 205 14.87 8.96 -42.67
N GLU A 206 14.22 10.11 -42.62
CA GLU A 206 13.53 10.61 -41.42
C GLU A 206 12.23 11.32 -41.84
N ARG A 207 11.17 10.53 -42.01
CA ARG A 207 9.78 10.86 -41.67
C ARG A 207 9.04 9.58 -41.30
#